data_AF-A0A852IMW5-F1
#
_entry.id   AF-A0A852IMW5-F1
#
_cell.length_a   1.000
_cell.length_b   1.000
_cell.length_c   1.000
_cell.angle_alpha   90.00
_cell.angle_beta   90.00
_cell.angle_gamma   90.00
#
_symmetry.space_group_name_H-M   'P 1'
#
loop_
_entity.id
_entity.type
_entity.pdbx_description
1 polymer ?
#
loop_
_entity_poly.entity_id
_entity_poly.type
_entity_poly.pdbx_seq_one_letter_code
_entity_poly.pdbx_strand_id
1 'polypeptide(L)'
;LWAVITVMVLYSDSVSDLQKLIACLQRPCSTLSVTEVTEVLYCVALLLHAMRDKNIPITNRIHYNLFYCLYLMENSSATTQLPVEEEPMASQCRQDLWAGCPEIKLTHEQQKILNHKIEPGQIVKIMAFAGTGKTSTLVKYAEKFADLNFLYVTFNKAAADRGKRVFPRNVTCKTFHSLAFGSVGRQYKDKGKLNFSKMSVYSICFLIRNREGQSLFIRAKTVSKTLENFFASPDEEICEEHTPVLFKNTQGNINHVSPWEKKINVEEAKEIWHNMKDLNGDAEKRYKLPCDG
;
A
#
# COMPACT_ATOMS: atom_id res chain seq x y z
N LEU A 1 -32.55 -5.85 -26.31
CA LEU A 1 -31.21 -5.42 -26.76
C LEU A 1 -30.40 -4.83 -25.61
N TRP A 2 -30.82 -3.71 -25.01
CA TRP A 2 -30.08 -3.04 -23.93
C TRP A 2 -29.84 -3.89 -22.69
N ALA A 3 -30.80 -4.71 -22.27
CA ALA A 3 -30.59 -5.67 -21.17
C ALA A 3 -29.46 -6.68 -21.47
N VAL A 4 -29.31 -7.13 -22.71
CA VAL A 4 -28.23 -8.04 -23.12
C VAL A 4 -26.89 -7.33 -23.08
N ILE A 5 -26.83 -6.07 -23.52
CA ILE A 5 -25.63 -5.23 -23.44
C ILE A 5 -25.23 -5.02 -21.97
N THR A 6 -26.18 -4.70 -21.10
CA THR A 6 -25.93 -4.55 -19.65
C THR A 6 -25.37 -5.84 -19.05
N VAL A 7 -25.94 -7.00 -19.39
CA VAL A 7 -25.41 -8.30 -18.94
C VAL A 7 -23.99 -8.52 -19.47
N MET A 8 -23.73 -8.28 -20.76
CA MET A 8 -22.38 -8.40 -21.33
C MET A 8 -21.36 -7.47 -20.66
N VAL A 9 -21.77 -6.25 -20.29
CA VAL A 9 -20.92 -5.31 -19.54
C VAL A 9 -20.63 -5.84 -18.13
N LEU A 10 -21.64 -6.37 -17.43
CA LEU A 10 -21.47 -6.93 -16.08
C LEU A 10 -20.57 -8.16 -16.04
N TYR A 11 -20.56 -8.97 -17.11
CA TYR A 11 -19.69 -10.13 -17.26
C TYR A 11 -18.32 -9.80 -17.91
N SER A 12 -18.06 -8.54 -18.24
CA SER A 12 -16.77 -8.16 -18.82
C SER A 12 -15.65 -8.21 -17.77
N ASP A 13 -14.58 -8.93 -18.10
CA ASP A 13 -13.40 -8.99 -17.24
C ASP A 13 -12.46 -7.81 -17.51
N SER A 14 -12.33 -7.39 -18.76
CA SER A 14 -11.35 -6.37 -19.15
C SER A 14 -11.95 -5.23 -19.95
N VAL A 15 -11.22 -4.11 -19.96
CA VAL A 15 -11.44 -2.98 -20.89
C VAL A 15 -11.46 -3.49 -22.34
N SER A 16 -10.61 -4.46 -22.69
CA SER A 16 -10.56 -5.03 -24.03
C SER A 16 -11.84 -5.77 -24.43
N ASP A 17 -12.52 -6.42 -23.48
CA ASP A 17 -13.79 -7.11 -23.76
C ASP A 17 -14.91 -6.11 -24.03
N LEU A 18 -14.94 -5.01 -23.27
CA LEU A 18 -15.85 -3.90 -23.50
C LEU A 18 -15.57 -3.19 -24.84
N GLN A 19 -14.30 -2.97 -25.20
CA GLN A 19 -13.93 -2.42 -26.51
C GLN A 19 -14.38 -3.31 -27.67
N LYS A 20 -14.25 -4.65 -27.54
CA LYS A 20 -14.77 -5.59 -28.54
C LYS A 20 -16.29 -5.51 -28.64
N LEU A 21 -16.99 -5.43 -27.51
CA LEU A 21 -18.45 -5.24 -27.47
C LEU A 21 -18.87 -3.96 -28.19
N ILE A 22 -18.22 -2.83 -27.88
CA ILE A 22 -18.47 -1.53 -28.53
C ILE A 22 -18.18 -1.62 -30.04
N ALA A 23 -17.06 -2.20 -30.44
CA ALA A 23 -16.71 -2.38 -31.85
C ALA A 23 -17.74 -3.25 -32.60
N CYS A 24 -18.35 -4.23 -31.93
CA CYS A 24 -19.46 -5.02 -32.50
C CYS A 24 -20.73 -4.18 -32.65
N LEU A 25 -21.08 -3.37 -31.65
CA LEU A 25 -22.27 -2.50 -31.67
C LEU A 25 -22.16 -1.36 -32.70
N GLN A 26 -20.94 -0.93 -33.02
CA GLN A 26 -20.63 0.14 -33.97
C GLN A 26 -20.32 -0.34 -35.40
N ARG A 27 -20.53 -1.63 -35.72
CA ARG A 27 -20.31 -2.13 -37.07
C ARG A 27 -21.25 -1.46 -38.08
N PRO A 28 -20.86 -1.28 -39.34
CA PRO A 28 -21.70 -0.66 -40.38
C PRO A 28 -23.05 -1.35 -40.60
N CYS A 29 -23.17 -2.62 -40.23
CA CYS A 29 -24.41 -3.41 -40.31
C CYS A 29 -25.33 -3.24 -39.08
N SER A 30 -24.90 -2.49 -38.07
CA SER A 30 -25.69 -2.22 -36.86
C SER A 30 -26.62 -1.03 -37.11
N THR A 31 -27.85 -1.13 -36.63
CA THR A 31 -28.83 -0.03 -36.70
C THR A 31 -28.67 0.98 -35.57
N LEU A 32 -27.68 0.81 -34.69
CA LEU A 32 -27.48 1.65 -33.51
C LEU A 32 -26.54 2.82 -33.82
N SER A 33 -26.93 4.02 -33.39
CA SER A 33 -26.05 5.18 -33.43
C SER A 33 -24.97 5.12 -32.35
N VAL A 34 -23.82 5.75 -32.61
CA VAL A 34 -22.73 5.88 -31.63
C VAL A 34 -23.22 6.59 -30.36
N THR A 35 -24.08 7.61 -30.52
CA THR A 35 -24.69 8.38 -29.43
C THR A 35 -25.56 7.53 -28.53
N GLU A 36 -26.43 6.68 -29.08
CA GLU A 36 -27.28 5.78 -28.28
C GLU A 36 -26.45 4.77 -27.49
N VAL A 37 -25.39 4.22 -28.10
CA VAL A 37 -24.48 3.28 -27.40
C VAL A 37 -23.76 4.00 -26.25
N THR A 38 -23.24 5.21 -26.47
CA THR A 38 -22.57 5.98 -25.41
C THR A 38 -23.52 6.34 -24.27
N GLU A 39 -24.75 6.79 -24.55
CA GLU A 39 -25.73 7.14 -23.52
C GLU A 39 -26.08 5.95 -22.64
N VAL A 40 -26.27 4.77 -23.24
CA VAL A 40 -26.58 3.56 -22.46
C VAL A 40 -25.40 3.14 -21.60
N LEU A 41 -24.18 3.17 -22.14
CA LEU A 41 -22.98 2.88 -21.35
C LEU A 41 -22.80 3.88 -20.19
N TYR A 42 -23.12 5.17 -20.40
CA TYR A 42 -23.15 6.18 -19.35
C TYR A 42 -24.23 5.91 -18.29
N CYS A 43 -25.43 5.50 -18.71
CA CYS A 43 -26.50 5.09 -17.79
C CYS A 43 -26.07 3.90 -16.91
N VAL A 44 -25.42 2.91 -17.51
CA VAL A 44 -24.89 1.75 -16.78
C VAL A 44 -23.77 2.18 -15.82
N ALA A 45 -22.85 3.06 -16.24
CA ALA A 45 -21.81 3.58 -15.36
C ALA A 45 -22.38 4.34 -14.16
N LEU A 46 -23.37 5.22 -14.38
CA LEU A 46 -24.06 5.95 -13.34
C LEU A 46 -24.79 5.02 -12.36
N LEU A 47 -25.45 3.98 -12.87
CA LEU A 47 -26.11 2.98 -12.04
C LEU A 47 -25.10 2.23 -11.15
N LEU A 48 -23.99 1.76 -11.73
CA LEU A 48 -22.92 1.09 -10.99
C LEU A 48 -22.33 2.00 -9.90
N HIS A 49 -22.22 3.30 -10.17
CA HIS A 49 -21.79 4.30 -9.21
C HIS A 49 -22.79 4.48 -8.06
N ALA A 50 -24.08 4.63 -8.38
CA ALA A 50 -25.14 4.77 -7.39
C ALA A 50 -25.28 3.52 -6.50
N MET A 51 -25.11 2.33 -7.08
CA MET A 51 -25.10 1.07 -6.33
C MET A 51 -23.97 1.04 -5.29
N ARG A 52 -22.77 1.53 -5.66
CA ARG A 52 -21.64 1.66 -4.75
C ARG A 52 -21.94 2.64 -3.60
N ASP A 53 -22.52 3.79 -3.91
CA ASP A 53 -22.89 4.80 -2.89
C ASP A 53 -23.91 4.27 -1.88
N LYS A 54 -24.82 3.39 -2.34
CA LYS A 54 -25.80 2.69 -1.50
C LYS A 54 -25.27 1.42 -0.82
N ASN A 55 -23.95 1.20 -0.79
CA ASN A 55 -23.31 0.03 -0.19
C ASN A 55 -23.81 -1.32 -0.76
N ILE A 56 -24.28 -1.35 -2.02
CA ILE A 56 -24.61 -2.61 -2.70
C ILE A 56 -23.30 -3.28 -3.12
N PRO A 57 -23.10 -4.57 -2.80
CA PRO A 57 -21.83 -5.25 -3.06
C PRO A 57 -21.62 -5.45 -4.57
N ILE A 58 -20.83 -4.57 -5.17
CA ILE A 58 -20.43 -4.66 -6.57
C ILE A 58 -18.93 -4.39 -6.71
N THR A 59 -18.28 -5.11 -7.63
CA THR A 59 -16.84 -4.91 -7.85
C THR A 59 -16.58 -3.55 -8.51
N ASN A 60 -15.70 -2.75 -7.90
CA ASN A 60 -15.25 -1.48 -8.46
C ASN A 60 -14.60 -1.63 -9.85
N ARG A 61 -14.18 -2.85 -10.19
CA ARG A 61 -13.56 -3.19 -11.48
C ARG A 61 -14.51 -2.95 -12.66
N ILE A 62 -15.78 -3.34 -12.56
CA ILE A 62 -16.73 -3.21 -13.69
C ILE A 62 -16.99 -1.73 -13.97
N HIS A 63 -17.24 -0.94 -12.92
CA HIS A 63 -17.40 0.51 -13.05
C HIS A 63 -16.15 1.16 -13.66
N TYR A 64 -14.95 0.79 -13.18
CA TYR A 64 -13.69 1.31 -13.74
C TYR A 64 -13.52 0.95 -15.22
N ASN A 65 -13.71 -0.32 -15.57
CA ASN A 65 -13.55 -0.80 -16.94
C ASN A 65 -14.50 -0.04 -17.89
N LEU A 66 -15.76 0.12 -17.49
CA LEU A 66 -16.78 0.80 -18.27
C LEU A 66 -16.48 2.30 -18.42
N PHE A 67 -16.18 2.97 -17.31
CA PHE A 67 -15.81 4.39 -17.31
C PHE A 67 -14.56 4.65 -18.15
N TYR A 68 -13.55 3.79 -18.06
CA TYR A 68 -12.34 3.92 -18.85
C TYR A 68 -12.58 3.65 -20.35
N CYS A 69 -13.47 2.70 -20.70
CA CYS A 69 -13.88 2.52 -22.09
C CYS A 69 -14.58 3.74 -22.67
N LEU A 70 -15.52 4.33 -21.93
CA LEU A 70 -16.19 5.58 -22.29
C LEU A 70 -15.17 6.71 -22.51
N TYR A 71 -14.21 6.85 -21.58
CA TYR A 71 -13.11 7.80 -21.71
C TYR A 71 -12.31 7.60 -23.02
N LEU A 72 -11.95 6.35 -23.33
CA LEU A 72 -11.22 6.05 -24.57
C LEU A 72 -12.05 6.33 -25.83
N MET A 73 -13.37 6.09 -25.81
CA MET A 73 -14.24 6.39 -26.94
C MET A 73 -14.25 7.90 -27.24
N GLU A 74 -14.42 8.73 -26.21
CA GLU A 74 -14.48 10.20 -26.34
C GLU A 74 -13.14 10.82 -26.73
N ASN A 75 -12.03 10.23 -26.26
CA ASN A 75 -10.69 10.76 -26.48
C ASN A 75 -9.92 10.05 -27.61
N SER A 76 -10.59 9.17 -28.36
CA SER A 76 -9.99 8.44 -29.49
C SER A 76 -9.47 9.37 -30.59
N SER A 77 -10.08 10.54 -30.79
CA SER A 77 -9.63 11.57 -31.74
C SER A 77 -8.32 12.26 -31.35
N ALA A 78 -7.87 12.18 -30.10
CA ALA A 78 -6.61 12.77 -29.63
C ALA A 78 -5.39 11.83 -29.77
N THR A 79 -5.61 10.57 -30.17
CA THR A 79 -4.57 9.52 -30.13
C THR A 79 -3.88 9.30 -31.49
N THR A 80 -4.27 10.06 -32.53
CA THR A 80 -3.66 10.01 -33.86
C THR A 80 -2.86 11.30 -34.14
N GLN A 81 -1.86 11.59 -33.31
CA GLN A 81 -0.72 12.38 -33.79
C GLN A 81 0.36 11.38 -34.21
N LEU A 82 0.38 11.11 -35.51
CA LEU A 82 1.54 10.55 -36.21
C LEU A 82 2.77 11.41 -35.88
N PRO A 83 3.97 10.82 -35.76
CA PRO A 83 5.19 11.61 -35.61
C PRO A 83 5.37 12.44 -36.88
N VAL A 84 5.25 13.76 -36.74
CA VAL A 84 5.68 14.69 -37.77
C VAL A 84 7.19 14.58 -37.83
N GLU A 85 7.70 14.08 -38.95
CA GLU A 85 9.10 14.18 -39.34
C GLU A 85 9.49 15.66 -39.37
N GLU A 86 10.26 16.10 -38.39
CA GLU A 86 11.08 17.30 -38.51
C GLU A 86 12.51 16.96 -38.09
N GLU A 87 13.37 16.84 -39.10
CA GLU A 87 14.81 17.05 -39.03
C GLU A 87 15.20 17.76 -40.35
N PRO A 88 16.33 18.51 -40.44
CA PRO A 88 17.46 18.55 -39.48
C PRO A 88 18.02 19.96 -39.18
N MET A 89 18.73 20.13 -38.05
CA MET A 89 20.15 20.58 -38.01
C MET A 89 20.66 20.88 -36.58
N ALA A 90 21.77 20.21 -36.24
CA ALA A 90 22.85 20.64 -35.36
C ALA A 90 22.59 20.73 -33.83
N SER A 91 22.87 19.64 -33.11
CA SER A 91 24.11 19.57 -32.31
C SER A 91 24.42 18.13 -31.92
N GLN A 92 25.55 17.65 -32.42
CA GLN A 92 25.98 16.28 -32.37
C GLN A 92 26.98 16.13 -31.23
N CYS A 93 26.55 15.58 -30.09
CA CYS A 93 27.46 14.93 -29.15
C CYS A 93 26.70 14.06 -28.13
N ARG A 94 27.02 12.76 -28.16
CA ARG A 94 26.67 11.68 -27.22
C ARG A 94 25.32 10.96 -27.41
N GLN A 95 25.15 10.38 -28.58
CA GLN A 95 24.46 9.10 -28.68
C GLN A 95 25.52 8.04 -28.93
N ASP A 96 25.89 7.30 -27.91
CA ASP A 96 26.43 5.95 -28.02
C ASP A 96 26.32 5.29 -26.64
N LEU A 97 25.76 4.07 -26.61
CA LEU A 97 25.60 3.16 -25.45
C LEU A 97 24.27 3.21 -24.67
N TRP A 98 23.11 3.02 -25.31
CA TRP A 98 22.01 2.25 -24.68
C TRP A 98 20.96 1.69 -25.67
N ALA A 99 21.40 1.03 -26.74
CA ALA A 99 20.50 0.25 -27.59
C ALA A 99 20.17 -1.09 -26.89
N GLY A 100 19.00 -1.19 -26.25
CA GLY A 100 18.57 -2.48 -25.68
C GLY A 100 17.40 -2.52 -24.69
N CYS A 101 16.70 -1.41 -24.43
CA CYS A 101 15.44 -1.49 -23.66
C CYS A 101 14.27 -1.04 -24.55
N PRO A 102 13.25 -1.90 -24.76
CA PRO A 102 12.07 -1.50 -25.51
C PRO A 102 11.45 -0.28 -24.84
N GLU A 103 11.16 0.74 -25.63
CA GLU A 103 10.51 1.96 -25.17
C GLU A 103 9.16 1.59 -24.55
N ILE A 104 9.10 1.60 -23.22
CA ILE A 104 7.88 1.25 -22.49
C ILE A 104 6.85 2.34 -22.77
N LYS A 105 5.89 2.04 -23.67
CA LYS A 105 4.75 2.93 -23.92
C LYS A 105 3.91 3.01 -22.65
N LEU A 106 3.95 4.17 -21.99
CA LEU A 106 3.22 4.42 -20.76
C LEU A 106 1.72 4.54 -21.03
N THR A 107 0.89 4.03 -20.11
CA THR A 107 -0.56 4.24 -20.18
C THR A 107 -0.88 5.70 -19.85
N HIS A 108 -2.09 6.14 -20.19
CA HIS A 108 -2.53 7.50 -19.89
C HIS A 108 -2.54 7.81 -18.38
N GLU A 109 -2.90 6.84 -17.53
CA GLU A 109 -2.85 6.98 -16.08
C GLU A 109 -1.41 7.08 -15.56
N GLN A 110 -0.49 6.29 -16.12
CA GLN A 110 0.93 6.39 -15.81
C GLN A 110 1.48 7.75 -16.24
N GLN A 111 1.10 8.24 -17.42
CA GLN A 111 1.50 9.56 -17.91
C GLN A 111 0.96 10.68 -17.02
N LYS A 112 -0.28 10.58 -16.53
CA LYS A 112 -0.85 11.51 -15.55
C LYS A 112 -0.03 11.55 -14.26
N ILE A 113 0.41 10.40 -13.76
CA ILE A 113 1.31 10.32 -12.59
C ILE A 113 2.63 11.04 -12.90
N LEU A 114 3.26 10.77 -14.05
CA LEU A 114 4.53 11.40 -14.43
C LEU A 114 4.40 12.90 -14.69
N ASN A 115 3.25 13.39 -15.14
CA ASN A 115 3.00 14.80 -15.38
C ASN A 115 2.67 15.57 -14.09
N HIS A 116 2.39 14.85 -13.00
CA HIS A 116 2.15 15.45 -11.70
C HIS A 116 3.46 15.69 -10.94
N LYS A 117 3.93 16.95 -10.92
CA LYS A 117 5.02 17.36 -10.04
C LYS A 117 4.50 17.46 -8.61
N ILE A 118 5.11 16.70 -7.70
CA ILE A 118 4.74 16.68 -6.29
C ILE A 118 5.37 17.89 -5.60
N GLU A 119 4.55 18.71 -4.96
CA GLU A 119 5.00 19.88 -4.22
C GLU A 119 5.34 19.54 -2.75
N PRO A 120 6.20 20.31 -2.07
CA PRO A 120 6.55 20.06 -0.67
C PRO A 120 5.32 19.99 0.23
N GLY A 121 5.22 18.94 1.05
CA GLY A 121 4.09 18.71 1.95
C GLY A 121 2.87 18.03 1.31
N GLN A 122 2.88 17.83 -0.01
CA GLN A 122 1.79 17.16 -0.71
C GLN A 122 1.85 15.63 -0.54
N ILE A 123 0.70 15.02 -0.23
CA ILE A 123 0.55 13.56 -0.16
C ILE A 123 -0.26 13.09 -1.36
N VAL A 124 0.33 12.21 -2.17
CA VAL A 124 -0.31 11.64 -3.36
C VAL A 124 -0.51 10.13 -3.17
N LYS A 125 -1.75 9.68 -3.34
CA LYS A 125 -2.12 8.26 -3.26
C LYS A 125 -2.34 7.69 -4.66
N ILE A 126 -1.48 6.76 -5.07
CA ILE A 126 -1.62 6.05 -6.35
C ILE A 126 -2.25 4.68 -6.09
N MET A 127 -3.45 4.46 -6.59
CA MET A 127 -4.13 3.17 -6.54
C MET A 127 -3.68 2.31 -7.72
N ALA A 128 -3.07 1.16 -7.47
CA ALA A 128 -2.53 0.31 -8.53
C ALA A 128 -2.62 -1.19 -8.20
N PHE A 129 -3.30 -1.94 -9.06
CA PHE A 129 -3.52 -3.38 -8.91
C PHE A 129 -2.24 -4.20 -9.15
N ALA A 130 -2.27 -5.48 -8.80
CA ALA A 130 -1.17 -6.39 -9.12
C ALA A 130 -0.92 -6.39 -10.63
N GLY A 131 0.35 -6.40 -11.04
CA GLY A 131 0.73 -6.42 -12.47
C GLY A 131 0.65 -5.09 -13.22
N THR A 132 0.06 -4.02 -12.68
CA THR A 132 -0.14 -2.74 -13.42
C THR A 132 1.11 -1.84 -13.52
N GLY A 133 2.31 -2.39 -13.34
CA GLY A 133 3.56 -1.64 -13.51
C GLY A 133 3.88 -0.62 -12.40
N LYS A 134 3.42 -0.81 -11.15
CA LYS A 134 3.73 0.09 -10.02
C LYS A 134 5.21 0.52 -9.95
N THR A 135 6.11 -0.46 -9.91
CA THR A 135 7.55 -0.18 -9.79
C THR A 135 8.10 0.48 -11.05
N SER A 136 7.67 0.07 -12.24
CA SER A 136 8.12 0.71 -13.49
C SER A 136 7.65 2.15 -13.62
N THR A 137 6.42 2.47 -13.18
CA THR A 137 5.92 3.84 -13.13
C THR A 137 6.76 4.71 -12.21
N LEU A 138 7.10 4.21 -11.01
CA LEU A 138 7.95 4.96 -10.06
C LEU A 138 9.38 5.14 -10.57
N VAL A 139 9.95 4.15 -11.27
CA VAL A 139 11.27 4.29 -11.92
C VAL A 139 11.24 5.42 -12.94
N LYS A 140 10.25 5.41 -13.85
CA LYS A 140 10.09 6.45 -14.87
C LYS A 140 9.83 7.84 -14.27
N TYR A 141 9.12 7.90 -13.14
CA TYR A 141 8.94 9.14 -12.39
C TYR A 141 10.29 9.67 -11.87
N ALA A 142 11.10 8.83 -11.24
CA ALA A 142 12.40 9.23 -10.71
C ALA A 142 13.41 9.60 -11.81
N GLU A 143 13.33 8.95 -12.98
CA GLU A 143 14.12 9.32 -14.17
C GLU A 143 13.74 10.70 -14.71
N LYS A 144 12.44 11.01 -14.78
CA LYS A 144 11.94 12.31 -15.27
C LYS A 144 12.37 13.47 -14.36
N PHE A 145 12.42 13.25 -13.05
CA PHE A 145 12.81 14.24 -12.06
C PHE A 145 14.21 13.95 -11.50
N ALA A 146 15.21 13.83 -12.40
CA ALA A 146 16.58 13.46 -12.06
C ALA A 146 17.26 14.41 -11.06
N ASP A 147 16.85 15.68 -11.02
CA ASP A 147 17.37 16.70 -10.10
C ASP A 147 16.89 16.52 -8.66
N LEU A 148 15.88 15.68 -8.43
CA LEU A 148 15.32 15.41 -7.11
C LEU A 148 15.90 14.11 -6.54
N ASN A 149 16.05 14.08 -5.21
CA ASN A 149 16.41 12.87 -4.48
C ASN A 149 15.16 12.18 -3.92
N PHE A 150 15.06 10.87 -4.15
CA PHE A 150 13.93 10.07 -3.72
C PHE A 150 14.33 9.01 -2.69
N LEU A 151 13.40 8.69 -1.79
CA LEU A 151 13.50 7.56 -0.87
C LEU A 151 12.40 6.55 -1.21
N TYR A 152 12.81 5.37 -1.70
CA TYR A 152 11.92 4.25 -1.93
C TYR A 152 11.90 3.32 -0.70
N VAL A 153 10.78 3.30 0.02
CA VAL A 153 10.59 2.48 1.23
C VAL A 153 9.69 1.27 0.93
N THR A 154 10.10 0.08 1.39
CA THR A 154 9.36 -1.17 1.19
C THR A 154 9.33 -2.06 2.43
N PHE A 155 8.40 -3.02 2.47
CA PHE A 155 8.37 -4.05 3.50
C PHE A 155 9.42 -5.15 3.26
N ASN A 156 9.50 -5.63 2.01
CA ASN A 156 10.25 -6.84 1.70
C ASN A 156 11.66 -6.52 1.20
N LYS A 157 12.66 -7.23 1.72
CA LYS A 157 14.06 -7.10 1.26
C LYS A 157 14.20 -7.36 -0.24
N ALA A 158 13.49 -8.36 -0.78
CA ALA A 158 13.49 -8.65 -2.22
C ALA A 158 13.00 -7.46 -3.08
N ALA A 159 12.01 -6.70 -2.60
CA ALA A 159 11.52 -5.52 -3.30
C ALA A 159 12.53 -4.36 -3.23
N ALA A 160 13.17 -4.16 -2.07
CA ALA A 160 14.25 -3.18 -1.93
C ALA A 160 15.44 -3.51 -2.83
N ASP A 161 15.87 -4.77 -2.87
CA ASP A 161 17.03 -5.20 -3.67
C ASP A 161 16.72 -5.19 -5.17
N ARG A 162 15.48 -5.52 -5.58
CA ARG A 162 15.02 -5.28 -6.96
C ARG A 162 15.04 -3.78 -7.26
N GLY A 163 14.53 -2.95 -6.35
CA GLY A 163 14.55 -1.50 -6.45
C GLY A 163 15.95 -0.95 -6.73
N LYS A 164 16.95 -1.35 -5.94
CA LYS A 164 18.35 -0.91 -6.12
C LYS A 164 18.92 -1.20 -7.51
N ARG A 165 18.42 -2.22 -8.22
CA ARG A 165 18.88 -2.57 -9.57
C ARG A 165 18.16 -1.80 -10.67
N VAL A 166 16.93 -1.36 -10.43
CA VAL A 166 16.06 -0.78 -11.47
C VAL A 166 15.89 0.73 -11.34
N PHE A 167 16.01 1.29 -10.14
CA PHE A 167 15.88 2.73 -9.94
C PHE A 167 17.16 3.48 -10.34
N PRO A 168 17.03 4.74 -10.82
CA PRO A 168 18.16 5.61 -11.07
C PRO A 168 18.90 5.99 -9.78
N ARG A 169 20.11 6.55 -9.94
CA ARG A 169 21.05 6.85 -8.84
C ARG A 169 20.53 7.86 -7.82
N ASN A 170 19.57 8.71 -8.20
CA ASN A 170 18.91 9.66 -7.32
C ASN A 170 17.87 9.03 -6.38
N VAL A 171 17.69 7.69 -6.41
CA VAL A 171 16.77 6.97 -5.52
C VAL A 171 17.52 6.10 -4.52
N THR A 172 17.28 6.33 -3.24
CA THR A 172 17.72 5.45 -2.17
C THR A 172 16.64 4.40 -1.87
N CYS A 173 16.95 3.12 -2.06
CA CYS A 173 16.00 2.03 -1.76
C CYS A 173 16.30 1.38 -0.41
N LYS A 174 15.34 1.42 0.53
CA LYS A 174 15.45 0.85 1.88
C LYS A 174 14.18 0.09 2.28
N THR A 175 14.32 -0.86 3.19
CA THR A 175 13.16 -1.38 3.94
C THR A 175 12.86 -0.49 5.13
N PHE A 176 11.63 -0.52 5.66
CA PHE A 176 11.27 0.19 6.90
C PHE A 176 12.26 -0.10 8.03
N HIS A 177 12.53 -1.38 8.29
CA HIS A 177 13.51 -1.80 9.29
C HIS A 177 14.93 -1.28 9.02
N SER A 178 15.42 -1.30 7.77
CA SER A 178 16.76 -0.78 7.47
C SER A 178 16.85 0.74 7.61
N LEU A 179 15.74 1.45 7.39
CA LEU A 179 15.65 2.88 7.58
C LEU A 179 15.72 3.22 9.07
N ALA A 180 14.89 2.56 9.90
CA ALA A 180 14.88 2.72 11.35
C ALA A 180 16.20 2.25 12.01
N PHE A 181 16.80 1.16 11.51
CA PHE A 181 18.06 0.67 12.04
C PHE A 181 19.21 1.67 11.85
N GLY A 182 19.21 2.40 10.72
CA GLY A 182 20.20 3.44 10.45
C GLY A 182 20.08 4.67 11.35
N SER A 183 18.87 5.05 11.73
CA SER A 183 18.64 6.23 12.59
C SER A 183 18.79 5.92 14.08
N VAL A 184 18.12 4.87 14.57
CA VAL A 184 18.01 4.56 16.01
C VAL A 184 18.51 3.15 16.34
N GLY A 185 18.28 2.16 15.47
CA GLY A 185 18.52 0.76 15.83
C GLY A 185 19.99 0.40 16.09
N ARG A 186 20.95 1.15 15.53
CA ARG A 186 22.38 0.97 15.85
C ARG A 186 22.67 1.23 17.34
N GLN A 187 22.08 2.27 17.92
CA GLN A 187 22.26 2.61 19.33
C GLN A 187 21.73 1.49 20.24
N TYR A 188 20.56 0.94 19.92
CA TYR A 188 19.99 -0.20 20.65
C TYR A 188 20.81 -1.48 20.48
N LYS A 189 21.35 -1.73 19.28
CA LYS A 189 22.21 -2.89 19.03
C LYS A 189 23.51 -2.81 19.83
N ASP A 190 24.16 -1.66 19.82
CA ASP A 190 25.45 -1.46 20.51
C ASP A 190 25.30 -1.60 22.03
N LYS A 191 24.11 -1.29 22.57
CA LYS A 191 23.73 -1.50 23.98
C LYS A 191 23.17 -2.89 24.29
N GLY A 192 23.09 -3.80 23.31
CA GLY A 192 22.54 -5.15 23.49
C GLY A 192 21.03 -5.21 23.75
N LYS A 193 20.32 -4.09 23.55
CA LYS A 193 18.87 -3.95 23.81
C LYS A 193 17.98 -4.27 22.60
N LEU A 194 18.56 -4.64 21.46
CA LEU A 194 17.79 -5.02 20.28
C LEU A 194 17.52 -6.53 20.26
N ASN A 195 16.27 -6.92 20.01
CA ASN A 195 15.88 -8.30 19.73
C ASN A 195 15.22 -8.39 18.36
N PHE A 196 15.81 -9.20 17.47
CA PHE A 196 15.29 -9.42 16.12
C PHE A 196 14.11 -10.39 16.05
N SER A 197 13.69 -10.93 17.20
CA SER A 197 12.52 -11.78 17.33
C SER A 197 11.43 -11.09 18.12
N LYS A 198 10.19 -11.54 17.93
CA LYS A 198 9.08 -11.15 18.79
C LYS A 198 9.41 -11.40 20.25
N MET A 199 8.94 -10.52 21.12
CA MET A 199 9.10 -10.74 22.54
C MET A 199 8.41 -12.03 22.98
N SER A 200 9.17 -12.86 23.67
CA SER A 200 8.62 -14.07 24.26
C SER A 200 7.72 -13.73 25.43
N VAL A 201 6.51 -14.30 25.46
CA VAL A 201 5.59 -14.25 26.61
C VAL A 201 6.32 -14.65 27.89
N TYR A 202 7.21 -15.64 27.81
CA TYR A 202 8.02 -16.06 28.94
C TYR A 202 8.93 -14.94 29.46
N SER A 203 9.49 -14.09 28.59
CA SER A 203 10.29 -12.95 29.03
C SER A 203 9.43 -11.91 29.74
N ILE A 204 8.23 -11.64 29.22
CA ILE A 204 7.27 -10.71 29.82
C ILE A 204 6.82 -11.18 31.20
N CYS A 205 6.64 -12.50 31.43
CA CYS A 205 6.34 -13.03 32.76
C CYS A 205 7.32 -12.60 33.87
N PHE A 206 8.61 -12.39 33.54
CA PHE A 206 9.60 -11.92 34.52
C PHE A 206 9.56 -10.41 34.75
N LEU A 207 8.91 -9.66 33.86
CA LEU A 207 8.83 -8.20 33.91
C LEU A 207 7.53 -7.71 34.58
N ILE A 208 6.51 -8.58 34.61
CA ILE A 208 5.22 -8.34 35.27
C ILE A 208 5.42 -8.23 36.78
N ARG A 209 4.85 -7.18 37.36
CA ARG A 209 4.91 -6.91 38.80
C ARG A 209 3.67 -7.44 39.51
N ASN A 210 2.50 -7.32 38.89
CA ASN A 210 1.25 -7.71 39.52
C ASN A 210 1.10 -9.24 39.48
N ARG A 211 1.04 -9.86 40.65
CA ARG A 211 0.89 -11.32 40.83
C ARG A 211 -0.51 -11.75 41.25
N GLU A 212 -1.41 -10.79 41.47
CA GLU A 212 -2.76 -11.07 41.95
C GLU A 212 -3.74 -11.25 40.79
N GLY A 213 -4.82 -12.01 41.00
CA GLY A 213 -5.87 -12.23 40.01
C GLY A 213 -5.51 -13.27 38.95
N GLN A 214 -5.29 -12.84 37.70
CA GLN A 214 -4.97 -13.75 36.60
C GLN A 214 -3.59 -14.41 36.75
N SER A 215 -3.46 -15.62 36.18
CA SER A 215 -2.16 -16.28 36.11
C SER A 215 -1.16 -15.42 35.33
N LEU A 216 0.10 -15.40 35.78
CA LEU A 216 1.18 -14.61 35.15
C LEU A 216 1.34 -14.87 33.66
N PHE A 217 1.16 -16.12 33.21
CA PHE A 217 1.28 -16.47 31.80
C PHE A 217 0.15 -15.87 30.95
N ILE A 218 -1.08 -15.89 31.46
CA ILE A 218 -2.23 -15.25 30.80
C ILE A 218 -2.00 -13.73 30.74
N ARG A 219 -1.57 -13.12 31.85
CA ARG A 219 -1.27 -11.68 31.90
C ARG A 219 -0.14 -11.30 30.95
N ALA A 220 0.94 -12.07 30.90
CA ALA A 220 2.02 -11.88 29.94
C ALA A 220 1.52 -11.94 28.49
N LYS A 221 0.56 -12.82 28.19
CA LYS A 221 -0.05 -12.91 26.87
C LYS A 221 -0.92 -11.69 26.55
N THR A 222 -1.72 -11.19 27.50
CA THR A 222 -2.55 -9.99 27.30
C THR A 222 -1.70 -8.73 27.19
N VAL A 223 -0.66 -8.58 28.02
CA VAL A 223 0.32 -7.48 27.94
C VAL A 223 1.10 -7.54 26.62
N SER A 224 1.60 -8.72 26.22
CA SER A 224 2.26 -8.90 24.93
C SER A 224 1.35 -8.46 23.78
N LYS A 225 0.07 -8.82 23.84
CA LYS A 225 -0.89 -8.45 22.80
C LYS A 225 -1.21 -6.96 22.82
N THR A 226 -1.24 -6.34 24.00
CA THR A 226 -1.42 -4.90 24.16
C THR A 226 -0.28 -4.12 23.50
N LEU A 227 0.97 -4.55 23.72
CA LEU A 227 2.13 -3.96 23.06
C LEU A 227 2.09 -4.15 21.54
N GLU A 228 1.77 -5.35 21.04
CA GLU A 228 1.62 -5.59 19.60
C GLU A 228 0.55 -4.68 18.97
N ASN A 229 -0.59 -4.50 19.64
CA ASN A 229 -1.67 -3.65 19.14
C ASN A 229 -1.26 -2.17 19.15
N PHE A 230 -0.54 -1.72 20.18
CA PHE A 230 0.03 -0.38 20.23
C PHE A 230 1.05 -0.12 19.10
N PHE A 231 1.99 -1.04 18.86
CA PHE A 231 2.96 -0.91 17.76
C PHE A 231 2.31 -0.86 16.36
N ALA A 232 1.11 -1.44 16.23
CA ALA A 232 0.32 -1.40 15.01
C ALA A 232 -0.68 -0.23 14.96
N SER A 233 -0.69 0.64 15.97
CA SER A 233 -1.59 1.79 16.09
C SER A 233 -0.90 3.10 15.66
N PRO A 234 -1.68 4.14 15.30
CA PRO A 234 -1.16 5.50 15.12
C PRO A 234 -1.01 6.27 16.44
N ASP A 235 -1.38 5.69 17.58
CA ASP A 235 -1.47 6.38 18.86
C ASP A 235 -0.08 6.65 19.45
N GLU A 236 0.10 7.81 20.10
CA GLU A 236 1.38 8.18 20.72
C GLU A 236 1.62 7.49 22.07
N GLU A 237 0.54 7.06 22.74
CA GLU A 237 0.57 6.43 24.05
C GLU A 237 -0.29 5.15 24.10
N ILE A 238 0.10 4.22 24.97
CA ILE A 238 -0.66 2.99 25.22
C ILE A 238 -1.94 3.34 26.01
N CYS A 239 -3.10 3.15 25.39
CA CYS A 239 -4.42 3.29 26.01
C CYS A 239 -5.15 1.93 26.19
N GLU A 240 -6.31 1.94 26.85
CA GLU A 240 -7.14 0.74 27.10
C GLU A 240 -7.64 0.06 25.81
N GLU A 241 -7.76 0.80 24.69
CA GLU A 241 -8.20 0.26 23.40
C GLU A 241 -7.18 -0.71 22.78
N HIS A 242 -5.91 -0.61 23.16
CA HIS A 242 -4.90 -1.57 22.74
C HIS A 242 -5.05 -2.93 23.44
N THR A 243 -5.77 -2.99 24.56
CA THR A 243 -5.91 -4.25 25.31
C THR A 243 -6.88 -5.19 24.60
N PRO A 244 -6.59 -6.51 24.55
CA PRO A 244 -7.52 -7.46 23.98
C PRO A 244 -8.82 -7.52 24.79
N VAL A 245 -9.97 -7.61 24.11
CA VAL A 245 -11.27 -7.79 24.77
C VAL A 245 -11.42 -9.22 25.31
N LEU A 246 -10.83 -10.19 24.61
CA LEU A 246 -10.95 -11.61 24.90
C LEU A 246 -9.56 -12.25 25.07
N PHE A 247 -9.47 -13.23 25.96
CA PHE A 247 -8.28 -14.06 26.11
C PHE A 247 -8.65 -15.53 26.29
N LYS A 248 -7.72 -16.42 25.93
CA LYS A 248 -7.86 -17.87 26.14
C LYS A 248 -7.17 -18.24 27.46
N ASN A 249 -7.91 -18.84 28.39
CA ASN A 249 -7.38 -19.27 29.68
C ASN A 249 -6.59 -20.60 29.58
N THR A 250 -6.02 -21.06 30.70
CA THR A 250 -5.21 -22.30 30.77
C THR A 250 -5.99 -23.56 30.39
N GLN A 251 -7.32 -23.56 30.58
CA GLN A 251 -8.21 -24.67 30.21
C GLN A 251 -8.68 -24.59 28.75
N GLY A 252 -8.29 -23.53 28.03
CA GLY A 252 -8.65 -23.31 26.65
C GLY A 252 -9.97 -22.59 26.41
N ASN A 253 -10.66 -22.15 27.47
CA ASN A 253 -11.89 -21.38 27.37
C ASN A 253 -11.60 -19.91 27.05
N ILE A 254 -12.50 -19.28 26.30
CA ILE A 254 -12.41 -17.86 25.93
C ILE A 254 -13.15 -17.05 26.99
N ASN A 255 -12.44 -16.14 27.65
CA ASN A 255 -12.96 -15.28 28.70
C ASN A 255 -12.79 -13.81 28.32
N HIS A 256 -13.64 -12.94 28.87
CA HIS A 256 -13.50 -11.49 28.74
C HIS A 256 -12.41 -10.95 29.67
N VAL A 257 -11.62 -10.01 29.17
CA VAL A 257 -10.73 -9.20 30.00
C VAL A 257 -11.59 -8.18 30.74
N SER A 258 -11.59 -8.23 32.06
CA SER A 258 -12.32 -7.28 32.90
C SER A 258 -11.75 -5.86 32.77
N PRO A 259 -12.53 -4.80 33.02
CA PRO A 259 -12.04 -3.42 32.96
C PRO A 259 -10.85 -3.17 33.89
N TRP A 260 -10.82 -3.82 35.05
CA TRP A 260 -9.70 -3.69 36.00
C TRP A 260 -8.42 -4.37 35.48
N GLU A 261 -8.52 -5.52 34.80
CA GLU A 261 -7.36 -6.18 34.18
C GLU A 261 -6.87 -5.39 32.96
N LYS A 262 -7.76 -4.71 32.23
CA LYS A 262 -7.34 -3.80 31.16
C LYS A 262 -6.43 -2.70 31.68
N LYS A 263 -6.79 -2.05 32.79
CA LYS A 263 -5.97 -1.02 33.44
C LYS A 263 -4.59 -1.54 33.82
N ILE A 264 -4.54 -2.71 34.47
CA ILE A 264 -3.26 -3.35 34.83
C ILE A 264 -2.42 -3.65 33.58
N ASN A 265 -3.03 -4.24 32.55
CA ASN A 265 -2.32 -4.55 31.30
C ASN A 265 -1.72 -3.29 30.66
N VAL A 266 -2.44 -2.16 30.67
CA VAL A 266 -1.94 -0.88 30.17
C VAL A 266 -0.79 -0.36 31.01
N GLU A 267 -0.93 -0.35 32.33
CA GLU A 267 0.12 0.11 33.25
C GLU A 267 1.41 -0.71 33.10
N GLU A 268 1.31 -2.04 33.07
CA GLU A 268 2.46 -2.92 32.86
C GLU A 268 3.07 -2.77 31.47
N ALA A 269 2.24 -2.62 30.43
CA ALA A 269 2.73 -2.36 29.07
C ALA A 269 3.46 -1.00 28.98
N LYS A 270 2.95 0.05 29.63
CA LYS A 270 3.60 1.37 29.71
C LYS A 270 4.95 1.28 30.41
N GLU A 271 5.03 0.55 31.52
CA GLU A 271 6.29 0.36 32.24
C GLU A 271 7.32 -0.40 31.38
N ILE A 272 6.90 -1.51 30.78
CA ILE A 272 7.75 -2.31 29.88
C ILE A 272 8.25 -1.45 28.71
N TRP A 273 7.35 -0.68 28.09
CA TRP A 273 7.70 0.21 26.98
C TRP A 273 8.66 1.32 27.39
N HIS A 274 8.44 1.95 28.54
CA HIS A 274 9.34 2.97 29.08
C HIS A 274 10.75 2.40 29.28
N ASN A 275 10.86 1.22 29.90
CA ASN A 275 12.13 0.55 30.15
C ASN A 275 12.81 0.05 28.86
N MET A 276 12.04 -0.26 27.81
CA MET A 276 12.60 -0.59 26.50
C MET A 276 13.31 0.61 25.90
N LYS A 277 12.66 1.78 25.92
CA LYS A 277 13.20 3.03 25.37
C LYS A 277 14.44 3.55 26.10
N ASP A 278 14.59 3.26 27.38
CA ASP A 278 15.73 3.73 28.17
C ASP A 278 17.05 3.03 27.78
N LEU A 279 17.87 3.66 26.95
CA LEU A 279 19.16 3.12 26.50
C LEU A 279 20.20 2.91 27.61
N ASN A 280 20.05 3.60 28.74
CA ASN A 280 20.97 3.51 29.89
C ASN A 280 20.43 2.59 30.99
N GLY A 281 19.18 2.13 30.84
CA GLY A 281 18.57 1.14 31.71
C GLY A 281 19.32 -0.19 31.68
N ASP A 282 19.13 -0.95 32.75
CA ASP A 282 19.82 -2.20 33.02
C ASP A 282 19.74 -3.19 31.85
N ALA A 283 20.85 -3.34 31.13
CA ALA A 283 20.97 -4.21 29.96
C ALA A 283 20.84 -5.71 30.31
N GLU A 284 20.99 -6.06 31.59
CA GLU A 284 20.75 -7.43 32.09
C GLU A 284 19.26 -7.75 32.21
N LYS A 285 18.40 -6.74 32.38
CA LYS A 285 16.96 -6.96 32.38
C LYS A 285 16.47 -7.25 30.95
N ARG A 286 15.55 -8.20 30.81
CA ARG A 286 15.02 -8.71 29.53
C ARG A 286 14.20 -7.69 28.70
N TYR A 287 14.32 -6.39 28.97
CA TYR A 287 13.64 -5.32 28.22
C TYR A 287 14.37 -5.04 26.91
N LYS A 288 14.14 -5.92 25.93
CA LYS A 288 14.68 -5.76 24.57
C LYS A 288 13.61 -5.24 23.62
N LEU A 289 13.98 -4.27 22.79
CA LEU A 289 13.15 -3.74 21.73
C LEU A 289 12.95 -4.82 20.64
N PRO A 290 11.71 -5.24 20.35
CA PRO A 290 11.45 -6.19 19.27
C PRO A 290 11.61 -5.52 17.90
N CYS A 291 11.60 -6.32 16.83
CA CYS A 291 11.67 -5.78 15.46
C CYS A 291 10.50 -4.85 15.10
N ASP A 292 9.34 -5.08 15.71
CA ASP A 292 8.10 -4.35 15.43
C ASP A 292 7.90 -3.15 16.37
N GLY A 293 8.81 -2.92 17.34
CA GLY A 293 8.68 -1.91 18.40
C GLY A 293 9.65 -0.74 18.27
#